data_AF-A0AA86ISC0-F1
#
_entry.id   AF-A0AA86ISC0-F1
#
_cell.length_a   1.000
_cell.length_b   1.000
_cell.length_c   1.000
_cell.angle_alpha   90.00
_cell.angle_beta   90.00
_cell.angle_gamma   90.00
#
_symmetry.space_group_name_H-M   'P 1'
#
loop_
_entity.id
_entity.type
_entity.pdbx_description
1 polymer ?
#
loop_
_entity_poly.entity_id
_entity_poly.type
_entity_poly.pdbx_seq_one_letter_code
_entity_poly.pdbx_strand_id
1 'polypeptide(L)'
;MRQRLIYELKDYLSSLEEADRIDAINTFRLALHDLSPFRDQPVDCVLWVKHETVEPNSYNPNNVAPPEKRLLLKSLELDGFTQPVVAIRNGANEYEIVDGFHRHELGKSKPALQKQLKGYLPVTCLRASRTRKSERMAATIRHNRARGRHQIQEMSDIVRELAQLGWEDERIGKELGMDSDEVLRLKQINGLLEMFADRRFSSAWTVE
;
A
#
# COMPACT_ATOMS: atom_id res chain seq x y z
N MET A 1 -19.77 -1.73 -35.09
CA MET A 1 -19.67 -2.66 -33.95
C MET A 1 -19.28 -1.94 -32.65
N ARG A 2 -18.10 -1.32 -32.52
CA ARG A 2 -17.66 -0.67 -31.26
C ARG A 2 -18.63 0.37 -30.69
N GLN A 3 -19.15 1.28 -31.52
CA GLN A 3 -20.14 2.27 -31.08
C GLN A 3 -21.44 1.64 -30.55
N ARG A 4 -21.86 0.51 -31.14
CA ARG A 4 -23.03 -0.24 -30.70
C ARG A 4 -22.80 -0.86 -29.31
N LEU A 5 -21.64 -1.48 -29.08
CA LEU A 5 -21.28 -2.02 -27.76
C LEU A 5 -21.21 -0.92 -26.70
N ILE A 6 -20.66 0.26 -27.04
CA ILE A 6 -20.63 1.41 -26.13
C ILE A 6 -22.05 1.90 -25.81
N TYR A 7 -22.94 1.90 -26.80
CA TYR A 7 -24.34 2.27 -26.60
C TYR A 7 -25.06 1.28 -25.68
N GLU A 8 -24.97 -0.02 -25.96
CA GLU A 8 -25.57 -1.09 -25.16
C GLU A 8 -25.04 -1.07 -23.71
N LEU A 9 -23.73 -0.83 -23.53
CA LEU A 9 -23.12 -0.67 -22.21
C LEU A 9 -23.68 0.56 -21.46
N LYS A 10 -23.81 1.70 -22.14
CA LYS A 10 -24.36 2.93 -21.53
C LYS A 10 -25.81 2.76 -21.13
N ASP A 11 -26.61 2.12 -21.98
CA ASP A 11 -28.02 1.85 -21.73
C ASP A 11 -28.18 0.96 -20.49
N TYR A 12 -27.48 -0.18 -20.46
CA TYR A 12 -27.44 -1.08 -19.31
C TYR A 12 -26.98 -0.40 -18.02
N LEU A 13 -25.88 0.35 -18.04
CA LEU A 13 -25.37 1.01 -16.83
C LEU A 13 -26.32 2.11 -16.33
N SER A 14 -27.08 2.75 -17.22
CA SER A 14 -28.00 3.83 -16.84
C SER A 14 -29.27 3.31 -16.17
N SER A 15 -29.65 2.04 -16.41
CA SER A 15 -30.82 1.41 -15.79
C SER A 15 -30.57 0.90 -14.36
N LEU A 16 -29.31 0.81 -13.93
CA LEU A 16 -28.94 0.28 -12.61
C LEU A 16 -28.98 1.35 -11.51
N GLU A 17 -29.30 0.94 -10.29
CA GLU A 17 -29.08 1.79 -9.10
C GLU A 17 -27.59 2.06 -8.89
N GLU A 18 -27.26 3.08 -8.09
CA GLU A 18 -25.88 3.58 -8.00
C GLU A 18 -24.87 2.53 -7.52
N ALA A 19 -25.24 1.72 -6.52
CA ALA A 19 -24.36 0.65 -6.02
C ALA A 19 -24.14 -0.44 -7.07
N ASP A 20 -25.22 -0.98 -7.64
CA ASP A 20 -25.17 -2.01 -8.69
C ASP A 20 -24.42 -1.52 -9.94
N ARG A 21 -24.55 -0.23 -10.25
CA ARG A 21 -23.83 0.40 -11.37
C ARG A 21 -22.32 0.42 -11.13
N ILE A 22 -21.87 0.74 -9.91
CA ILE A 22 -20.45 0.72 -9.55
C ILE A 22 -19.90 -0.71 -9.66
N ASP A 23 -20.65 -1.70 -9.15
CA ASP A 23 -20.25 -3.11 -9.21
C ASP A 23 -20.21 -3.64 -10.65
N ALA A 24 -21.19 -3.27 -11.47
CA ALA A 24 -21.19 -3.56 -12.90
C ALA A 24 -19.98 -2.91 -13.60
N ILE A 25 -19.69 -1.64 -13.34
CA ILE A 25 -18.51 -0.96 -13.90
C ILE A 25 -17.21 -1.67 -13.50
N ASN A 26 -17.07 -2.05 -12.23
CA ASN A 26 -15.92 -2.81 -11.76
C ASN A 26 -15.79 -4.16 -12.47
N THR A 27 -16.91 -4.86 -12.69
CA THR A 27 -16.96 -6.13 -13.43
C THR A 27 -16.49 -5.94 -14.88
N PHE A 28 -16.95 -4.89 -15.56
CA PHE A 28 -16.48 -4.57 -16.91
C PHE A 28 -14.99 -4.21 -16.94
N ARG A 29 -14.49 -3.48 -15.94
CA ARG A 29 -13.05 -3.17 -15.86
C ARG A 29 -12.20 -4.43 -15.71
N LEU A 30 -12.63 -5.40 -14.90
CA LEU A 30 -11.96 -6.69 -14.77
C LEU A 30 -11.95 -7.44 -16.10
N ALA A 31 -13.09 -7.53 -16.78
CA ALA A 31 -13.17 -8.20 -18.08
C ALA A 31 -12.28 -7.53 -19.15
N LEU A 32 -12.20 -6.19 -19.16
CA LEU A 32 -11.31 -5.45 -20.04
C LEU A 32 -9.84 -5.65 -19.67
N HIS A 33 -9.53 -5.68 -18.38
CA HIS A 33 -8.19 -5.92 -17.86
C HIS A 33 -7.67 -7.28 -18.29
N ASP A 34 -8.48 -8.35 -18.21
CA ASP A 34 -8.06 -9.71 -18.60
C ASP A 34 -7.62 -9.80 -20.08
N LEU A 35 -8.27 -8.99 -20.93
CA LEU A 35 -7.98 -8.87 -22.36
C LEU A 35 -6.91 -7.83 -22.69
N SER A 36 -6.53 -6.99 -21.72
CA SER A 36 -5.60 -5.89 -21.95
C SER A 36 -4.18 -6.41 -22.22
N PRO A 37 -3.47 -5.89 -23.24
CA PRO A 37 -2.04 -6.17 -23.41
C PRO A 37 -1.21 -5.60 -22.24
N PHE A 38 -1.78 -4.70 -21.43
CA PHE A 38 -1.14 -4.09 -20.27
C PHE A 38 -1.63 -4.68 -18.94
N ARG A 39 -2.34 -5.82 -18.95
CA ARG A 39 -2.85 -6.49 -17.73
C ARG A 39 -1.80 -6.77 -16.65
N ASP A 40 -0.56 -6.81 -17.08
CA ASP A 40 0.62 -6.96 -16.23
C ASP A 40 0.93 -5.71 -15.38
N GLN A 41 0.33 -4.57 -15.71
CA GLN A 41 0.46 -3.30 -15.00
C GLN A 41 -0.75 -3.11 -14.07
N PRO A 42 -0.56 -3.03 -12.74
CA PRO A 42 -1.67 -2.85 -11.81
C PRO A 42 -2.59 -1.66 -12.17
N VAL A 43 -1.99 -0.56 -12.63
CA VAL A 43 -2.71 0.67 -12.98
C VAL A 43 -3.71 0.51 -14.13
N ASP A 44 -3.57 -0.54 -14.95
CA ASP A 44 -4.50 -0.87 -16.04
C ASP A 44 -5.91 -1.18 -15.50
N CYS A 45 -6.02 -1.63 -14.25
CA CYS A 45 -7.30 -1.90 -13.59
C CYS A 45 -7.40 -1.21 -12.22
N VAL A 46 -8.18 -0.12 -12.18
CA VAL A 46 -8.58 0.56 -10.94
C VAL A 46 -10.04 0.27 -10.64
N LEU A 47 -10.31 -0.36 -9.50
CA LEU A 47 -11.64 -0.68 -9.01
C LEU A 47 -12.07 0.32 -7.94
N TRP A 48 -13.34 0.66 -7.88
CA TRP A 48 -13.88 1.44 -6.75
C TRP A 48 -14.50 0.48 -5.74
N VAL A 49 -13.88 0.35 -4.57
CA VAL A 49 -14.29 -0.61 -3.54
C VAL A 49 -14.70 0.12 -2.27
N LYS A 50 -15.61 -0.49 -1.49
CA LYS A 50 -16.04 0.04 -0.19
C LYS A 50 -14.86 0.18 0.75
N HIS A 51 -14.69 1.32 1.43
CA HIS A 51 -13.54 1.52 2.31
C HIS A 51 -13.50 0.53 3.48
N GLU A 52 -14.64 -0.03 3.86
CA GLU A 52 -14.78 -1.08 4.87
C GLU A 52 -14.12 -2.42 4.45
N THR A 53 -13.84 -2.59 3.17
CA THR A 53 -13.16 -3.78 2.62
C THR A 53 -11.65 -3.61 2.52
N VAL A 54 -11.13 -2.44 2.90
CA VAL A 54 -9.73 -2.05 2.73
C VAL A 54 -9.09 -1.85 4.09
N GLU A 55 -8.15 -2.70 4.45
CA GLU A 55 -7.49 -2.69 5.75
C GLU A 55 -5.99 -2.41 5.62
N PRO A 56 -5.39 -1.67 6.56
CA PRO A 56 -3.95 -1.46 6.60
C PRO A 56 -3.22 -2.76 6.96
N ASN A 57 -1.99 -2.92 6.45
CA ASN A 57 -1.13 -4.00 6.90
C ASN A 57 -0.58 -3.75 8.32
N SER A 58 -0.20 -4.82 9.02
CA SER A 58 0.24 -4.77 10.42
C SER A 58 1.73 -4.44 10.63
N TYR A 59 2.52 -4.40 9.55
CA TYR A 59 3.98 -4.34 9.60
C TYR A 59 4.57 -3.00 9.13
N ASN A 60 3.76 -2.02 8.73
CA ASN A 60 4.23 -0.71 8.26
C ASN A 60 3.68 0.43 9.15
N PRO A 61 4.47 0.99 10.07
CA PRO A 61 4.08 2.14 10.89
C PRO A 61 4.14 3.43 10.06
N ASN A 62 3.16 3.64 9.18
CA ASN A 62 3.12 4.87 8.39
C ASN A 62 2.80 6.09 9.28
N ASN A 63 3.83 6.81 9.71
CA ASN A 63 3.68 8.13 10.33
C ASN A 63 4.01 9.22 9.30
N VAL A 64 3.04 10.07 8.97
CA VAL A 64 3.25 11.25 8.12
C VAL A 64 3.12 12.50 8.97
N ALA A 65 4.06 13.42 8.79
CA ALA A 65 4.07 14.66 9.53
C ALA A 65 2.80 15.51 9.24
N PRO A 66 2.31 16.26 10.25
CA PRO A 66 1.03 16.97 10.14
C PRO A 66 0.90 17.94 8.94
N PRO A 67 1.93 18.69 8.52
CA PRO A 67 1.85 19.58 7.36
C PRO A 67 1.58 18.83 6.05
N GLU A 68 2.28 17.73 5.79
CA GLU A 68 2.12 16.92 4.58
C GLU A 68 0.74 16.27 4.55
N LYS A 69 0.21 15.85 5.70
CA LYS A 69 -1.17 15.32 5.80
C LYS A 69 -2.22 16.36 5.43
N ARG A 70 -2.02 17.64 5.81
CA ARG A 70 -2.91 18.75 5.42
C ARG A 70 -2.86 19.03 3.91
N LEU A 71 -1.65 19.03 3.33
CA LEU A 71 -1.49 19.22 1.88
C LEU A 71 -2.14 18.07 1.10
N LEU A 72 -1.98 16.83 1.57
CA LEU A 72 -2.64 15.66 0.97
C LEU A 72 -4.17 15.79 1.03
N LEU A 73 -4.73 16.18 2.17
CA LEU A 73 -6.17 16.44 2.29
C LEU A 73 -6.61 17.50 1.27
N LYS A 74 -5.88 18.61 1.19
CA LYS A 74 -6.21 19.70 0.27
C LYS A 74 -6.19 19.25 -1.20
N SER A 75 -5.21 18.43 -1.58
CA SER A 75 -5.16 17.85 -2.93
C SER A 75 -6.32 16.88 -3.18
N LEU A 76 -6.68 16.02 -2.22
CA LEU A 76 -7.83 15.12 -2.37
C LEU A 76 -9.15 15.89 -2.52
N GLU A 77 -9.31 17.02 -1.82
CA GLU A 77 -10.51 17.86 -1.93
C GLU A 77 -10.60 18.63 -3.26
N LEU A 78 -9.47 19.06 -3.81
CA LEU A 78 -9.43 19.85 -5.05
C LEU A 78 -9.36 18.98 -6.31
N ASP A 79 -8.50 17.97 -6.30
CA ASP A 79 -8.11 17.18 -7.48
C ASP A 79 -8.71 15.77 -7.46
N GLY A 80 -9.24 15.33 -6.31
CA GLY A 80 -9.65 13.94 -6.10
C GLY A 80 -8.47 12.98 -6.03
N PHE A 81 -8.75 11.69 -6.24
CA PHE A 81 -7.70 10.66 -6.28
C PHE A 81 -7.00 10.66 -7.63
N THR A 82 -5.81 11.25 -7.68
CA THR A 82 -4.91 11.19 -8.85
C THR A 82 -4.07 9.91 -8.88
N GLN A 83 -3.95 9.23 -7.74
CA GLN A 83 -3.25 7.95 -7.59
C GLN A 83 -4.11 7.00 -6.76
N PRO A 84 -4.37 5.77 -7.23
CA PRO A 84 -5.13 4.79 -6.47
C PRO A 84 -4.38 4.35 -5.20
N VAL A 85 -5.12 3.73 -4.29
CA VAL A 85 -4.53 2.93 -3.21
C VAL A 85 -4.04 1.63 -3.82
N VAL A 86 -2.79 1.26 -3.53
CA VAL A 86 -2.21 -0.01 -4.00
C VAL A 86 -2.47 -1.04 -2.91
N ALA A 87 -3.13 -2.14 -3.27
CA ALA A 87 -3.49 -3.19 -2.33
C ALA A 87 -3.21 -4.59 -2.88
N ILE A 88 -3.28 -5.57 -1.99
CA ILE A 88 -3.30 -6.99 -2.33
C ILE A 88 -4.66 -7.54 -1.95
N ARG A 89 -5.26 -8.34 -2.83
CA ARG A 89 -6.54 -8.98 -2.58
C ARG A 89 -6.32 -10.28 -1.80
N ASN A 90 -6.84 -10.36 -0.57
CA ASN A 90 -6.70 -11.52 0.33
C ASN A 90 -7.95 -12.42 0.34
N GLY A 91 -9.04 -12.00 -0.29
CA GLY A 91 -10.30 -12.74 -0.36
C GLY A 91 -11.22 -12.15 -1.44
N ALA A 92 -12.51 -12.50 -1.42
CA ALA A 92 -13.45 -11.96 -2.40
C ALA A 92 -13.57 -10.42 -2.29
N ASN A 93 -13.69 -9.90 -1.07
CA ASN A 93 -13.87 -8.46 -0.81
C ASN A 93 -12.95 -8.01 0.34
N GLU A 94 -11.70 -8.44 0.31
CA GLU A 94 -10.72 -8.08 1.33
C GLU A 94 -9.44 -7.60 0.67
N TYR A 95 -9.06 -6.36 0.97
CA TYR A 95 -7.90 -5.68 0.40
C TYR A 95 -6.96 -5.25 1.52
N GLU A 96 -5.70 -5.67 1.45
CA GLU A 96 -4.65 -5.24 2.35
C GLU A 96 -3.81 -4.15 1.68
N ILE A 97 -3.73 -2.97 2.30
CA ILE A 97 -3.00 -1.82 1.76
C ILE A 97 -1.51 -2.13 1.73
N VAL A 98 -0.89 -1.95 0.57
CA VAL A 98 0.56 -1.94 0.39
C VAL A 98 1.07 -0.51 0.40
N ASP A 99 0.36 0.38 -0.28
CA ASP A 99 0.69 1.79 -0.39
C ASP A 99 -0.58 2.66 -0.54
N GLY A 100 -0.51 3.90 -0.06
CA GLY A 100 -1.64 4.84 -0.04
C GLY A 100 -2.40 4.85 1.28
N PHE A 101 -1.79 4.40 2.38
CA PHE A 101 -2.38 4.37 3.73
C PHE A 101 -3.04 5.71 4.12
N HIS A 102 -2.33 6.82 3.99
CA HIS A 102 -2.89 8.14 4.36
C HIS A 102 -4.03 8.59 3.44
N ARG A 103 -4.05 8.17 2.16
CA ARG A 103 -5.17 8.44 1.26
C ARG A 103 -6.41 7.68 1.71
N HIS A 104 -6.26 6.40 2.04
CA HIS A 104 -7.32 5.60 2.68
C HIS A 104 -7.78 6.24 3.99
N GLU A 105 -6.85 6.59 4.89
CA GLU A 105 -7.17 7.16 6.21
C GLU A 105 -7.96 8.47 6.09
N LEU A 106 -7.56 9.38 5.19
CA LEU A 106 -8.26 10.64 4.95
C LEU A 106 -9.62 10.42 4.28
N GLY A 107 -9.69 9.54 3.27
CA GLY A 107 -10.95 9.18 2.62
C GLY A 107 -11.97 8.57 3.59
N LYS A 108 -11.48 7.79 4.56
CA LYS A 108 -12.29 7.17 5.62
C LYS A 108 -12.62 8.11 6.79
N SER A 109 -11.77 9.08 7.14
CA SER A 109 -11.97 9.89 8.36
C SER A 109 -12.59 11.26 8.13
N LYS A 110 -12.60 11.77 6.89
CA LYS A 110 -13.06 13.13 6.58
C LYS A 110 -14.47 13.12 5.99
N PRO A 111 -15.47 13.73 6.67
CA PRO A 111 -16.86 13.71 6.21
C PRO A 111 -17.08 14.28 4.80
N ALA A 112 -16.35 15.34 4.44
CA ALA A 112 -16.42 15.93 3.10
C ALA A 112 -15.99 14.93 2.02
N LEU A 113 -14.87 14.24 2.23
CA LEU A 113 -14.37 13.19 1.33
C LEU A 113 -15.28 11.98 1.33
N GLN A 114 -15.77 11.50 2.49
CA GLN A 114 -16.71 10.38 2.53
C GLN A 114 -17.97 10.64 1.70
N LYS A 115 -18.54 11.85 1.78
CA LYS A 115 -19.70 12.24 1.00
C LYS A 115 -19.39 12.28 -0.50
N GLN A 116 -18.25 12.85 -0.88
CA GLN A 116 -17.82 12.91 -2.28
C GLN A 116 -17.53 11.53 -2.87
N LEU A 117 -16.89 10.67 -2.09
CA LEU A 117 -16.45 9.33 -2.49
C LEU A 117 -17.53 8.27 -2.30
N LYS A 118 -18.64 8.61 -1.64
CA LYS A 118 -19.79 7.72 -1.39
C LYS A 118 -19.41 6.44 -0.64
N GLY A 119 -18.39 6.54 0.21
CA GLY A 119 -17.81 5.40 0.92
C GLY A 119 -16.90 4.49 0.09
N TYR A 120 -16.54 4.87 -1.14
CA TYR A 120 -15.65 4.09 -2.00
C TYR A 120 -14.23 4.64 -2.05
N LEU A 121 -13.27 3.79 -2.41
CA LEU A 121 -11.88 4.15 -2.66
C LEU A 121 -11.41 3.52 -3.97
N PRO A 122 -10.61 4.24 -4.77
CA PRO A 122 -10.00 3.67 -5.96
C PRO A 122 -8.82 2.79 -5.54
N VAL A 123 -8.88 1.51 -5.89
CA VAL A 123 -7.89 0.50 -5.55
C VAL A 123 -7.35 -0.15 -6.81
N THR A 124 -6.04 -0.28 -6.88
CA THR A 124 -5.34 -1.12 -7.84
C THR A 124 -4.69 -2.30 -7.11
N CYS A 125 -4.78 -3.50 -7.71
CA CYS A 125 -4.28 -4.73 -7.09
C CYS A 125 -2.92 -5.10 -7.64
N LEU A 126 -1.97 -5.43 -6.75
CA LEU A 126 -0.74 -6.11 -7.16
C LEU A 126 -1.07 -7.53 -7.63
N ARG A 127 -0.20 -8.05 -8.52
CA ARG A 127 -0.39 -9.37 -9.15
C ARG A 127 -0.59 -10.49 -8.12
N ALA A 128 -1.53 -11.38 -8.40
CA ALA A 128 -1.85 -12.55 -7.58
C ALA A 128 -0.66 -13.52 -7.38
N SER A 129 0.36 -13.48 -8.24
CA SER A 129 1.59 -14.27 -8.06
C SER A 129 2.47 -13.80 -6.89
N ARG A 130 2.05 -12.77 -6.14
CA ARG A 130 2.76 -12.20 -4.97
C ARG A 130 1.97 -12.37 -3.65
N THR A 131 1.41 -13.56 -3.42
CA THR A 131 0.57 -13.83 -2.23
C THR A 131 1.37 -14.13 -0.96
N ARG A 132 2.67 -14.47 -1.05
CA ARG A 132 3.46 -14.80 0.14
C ARG A 132 3.72 -13.55 0.95
N LYS A 133 3.54 -13.62 2.28
CA LYS A 133 3.78 -12.50 3.22
C LYS A 133 5.10 -11.74 2.95
N SER A 134 6.19 -12.47 2.71
CA SER A 134 7.50 -11.89 2.39
C SER A 134 7.52 -11.04 1.10
N GLU A 135 6.75 -11.43 0.08
CA GLU A 135 6.65 -10.69 -1.19
C GLU A 135 5.82 -9.41 -1.02
N ARG A 136 4.80 -9.45 -0.15
CA ARG A 136 3.97 -8.30 0.22
C ARG A 136 4.80 -7.26 0.96
N MET A 137 5.57 -7.69 1.95
CA MET A 137 6.51 -6.84 2.69
C MET A 137 7.55 -6.20 1.77
N ALA A 138 8.17 -6.98 0.88
CA ALA A 138 9.14 -6.46 -0.09
C ALA A 138 8.52 -5.46 -1.08
N ALA A 139 7.24 -5.62 -1.46
CA ALA A 139 6.54 -4.66 -2.30
C ALA A 139 6.29 -3.33 -1.56
N THR A 140 5.83 -3.38 -0.31
CA THR A 140 5.65 -2.18 0.54
C THR A 140 6.96 -1.41 0.70
N ILE A 141 8.07 -2.10 0.99
CA ILE A 141 9.37 -1.45 1.14
C ILE A 141 9.82 -0.80 -0.17
N ARG A 142 9.76 -1.51 -1.30
CA ARG A 142 10.16 -0.93 -2.59
C ARG A 142 9.40 0.34 -2.91
N HIS A 143 8.11 0.40 -2.61
CA HIS A 143 7.30 1.61 -2.82
C HIS A 143 7.69 2.76 -1.90
N ASN A 144 7.92 2.48 -0.62
CA ASN A 144 8.34 3.50 0.33
C ASN A 144 9.78 4.00 0.05
N ARG A 145 10.68 3.11 -0.39
CA ARG A 145 12.11 3.39 -0.66
C ARG A 145 12.29 4.22 -1.90
N ALA A 146 11.60 3.82 -2.97
CA ALA A 146 11.58 4.58 -4.21
C ALA A 146 11.02 6.00 -4.02
N ARG A 147 10.24 6.24 -2.95
CA ARG A 147 9.69 7.55 -2.60
C ARG A 147 10.48 8.30 -1.53
N GLY A 148 11.61 7.75 -1.08
CA GLY A 148 12.50 8.39 -0.11
C GLY A 148 11.96 8.50 1.32
N ARG A 149 10.94 7.69 1.68
CA ARG A 149 10.34 7.72 3.02
C ARG A 149 10.65 6.42 3.76
N HIS A 150 11.72 6.41 4.56
CA HIS A 150 11.99 5.31 5.47
C HIS A 150 12.61 5.76 6.78
N GLN A 151 12.08 5.22 7.87
CA GLN A 151 12.74 5.22 9.18
C GLN A 151 13.62 3.97 9.27
N ILE A 152 14.87 4.15 9.71
CA ILE A 152 15.89 3.08 9.79
C ILE A 152 15.41 1.90 10.67
N GLN A 153 14.68 2.21 11.75
CA GLN A 153 14.17 1.22 12.70
C GLN A 153 13.16 0.24 12.07
N GLU A 154 12.26 0.75 11.22
CA GLU A 154 11.23 -0.06 10.54
C GLU A 154 11.86 -0.99 9.51
N MET A 155 12.91 -0.52 8.83
CA MET A 155 13.67 -1.36 7.90
C MET A 155 14.41 -2.49 8.62
N SER A 156 14.95 -2.23 9.82
CA SER A 156 15.59 -3.26 10.67
C SER A 156 14.60 -4.36 11.06
N ASP A 157 13.41 -4.00 11.53
CA ASP A 157 12.37 -4.96 11.90
C ASP A 157 11.93 -5.84 10.73
N ILE A 158 11.75 -5.25 9.54
CA ILE A 158 11.34 -5.99 8.35
C ILE A 158 12.48 -6.87 7.81
N VAL A 159 13.74 -6.40 7.80
CA VAL A 159 14.89 -7.23 7.40
C VAL A 159 14.99 -8.46 8.28
N ARG A 160 14.78 -8.31 9.60
CA ARG A 160 14.74 -9.43 10.54
C ARG A 160 13.59 -10.39 10.24
N GLU A 161 12.38 -9.88 10.00
CA GLU A 161 11.22 -10.71 9.70
C GLU A 161 11.39 -11.47 8.37
N LEU A 162 11.94 -10.85 7.33
CA LEU A 162 12.27 -11.52 6.07
C LEU A 162 13.30 -12.63 6.26
N ALA A 163 14.34 -12.39 7.06
CA ALA A 163 15.32 -13.42 7.40
C ALA A 163 14.68 -14.59 8.18
N GLN A 164 13.78 -14.32 9.13
CA GLN A 164 13.01 -15.35 9.85
C GLN A 164 12.07 -16.15 8.92
N LEU A 165 11.58 -15.52 7.84
CA LEU A 165 10.82 -16.18 6.77
C LEU A 165 11.71 -16.95 5.78
N GLY A 166 13.02 -17.06 6.05
CA GLY A 166 13.97 -17.86 5.26
C GLY A 166 14.51 -17.17 4.02
N TRP A 167 14.51 -15.84 3.96
CA TRP A 167 15.19 -15.11 2.89
C TRP A 167 16.68 -14.96 3.18
N GLU A 168 17.51 -15.34 2.21
CA GLU A 168 18.95 -15.09 2.24
C GLU A 168 19.27 -13.59 2.13
N ASP A 169 20.37 -13.17 2.74
CA ASP A 169 20.78 -11.76 2.80
C ASP A 169 20.96 -11.16 1.38
N GLU A 170 21.47 -11.94 0.41
CA GLU A 170 21.58 -11.53 -0.99
C GLU A 170 20.20 -11.25 -1.62
N ARG A 171 19.21 -12.09 -1.31
CA ARG A 171 17.83 -11.91 -1.81
C ARG A 171 17.20 -10.66 -1.19
N ILE A 172 17.40 -10.44 0.11
CA ILE A 172 16.91 -9.24 0.81
C ILE A 172 17.53 -7.99 0.17
N GLY A 173 18.86 -7.98 -0.01
CA GLY A 173 19.57 -6.87 -0.67
C GLY A 173 19.01 -6.54 -2.05
N LYS A 174 18.87 -7.57 -2.89
CA LYS A 174 18.33 -7.43 -4.25
C LYS A 174 16.89 -6.94 -4.29
N GLU A 175 16.00 -7.49 -3.48
CA GLU A 175 14.57 -7.14 -3.50
C GLU A 175 14.26 -5.80 -2.84
N LEU A 176 15.05 -5.40 -1.83
CA LEU A 176 14.87 -4.13 -1.13
C LEU A 176 15.75 -3.01 -1.67
N GLY A 177 16.68 -3.29 -2.59
CA GLY A 177 17.61 -2.31 -3.14
C GLY A 177 18.65 -1.84 -2.11
N MET A 178 19.12 -2.76 -1.27
CA MET A 178 20.11 -2.56 -0.21
C MET A 178 21.45 -3.20 -0.61
N ASP A 179 22.56 -2.61 -0.17
CA ASP A 179 23.86 -3.28 -0.26
C ASP A 179 24.02 -4.34 0.86
N SER A 180 25.02 -5.23 0.72
CA SER A 180 25.26 -6.32 1.69
C SER A 180 25.51 -5.81 3.11
N ASP A 181 26.21 -4.68 3.23
CA ASP A 181 26.59 -4.11 4.52
C ASP A 181 25.40 -3.43 5.20
N GLU A 182 24.48 -2.85 4.42
CA GLU A 182 23.21 -2.29 4.87
C GLU A 182 22.31 -3.39 5.41
N VAL A 183 22.16 -4.52 4.69
CA VAL A 183 21.40 -5.69 5.16
C VAL A 183 21.97 -6.21 6.48
N LEU A 184 23.29 -6.37 6.57
CA LEU A 184 23.95 -6.84 7.79
C LEU A 184 23.77 -5.87 8.96
N ARG A 185 23.94 -4.56 8.73
CA ARG A 185 23.75 -3.53 9.76
C ARG A 185 22.32 -3.51 10.27
N LEU A 186 21.33 -3.50 9.38
CA LEU A 186 19.91 -3.51 9.76
C LEU A 186 19.53 -4.76 10.55
N LYS A 187 20.10 -5.92 10.21
CA LYS A 187 19.91 -7.17 10.97
C LYS A 187 20.46 -7.10 12.40
N GLN A 188 21.49 -6.29 12.64
CA GLN A 188 22.19 -6.17 13.94
C GLN A 188 21.63 -5.09 14.87
N ILE A 189 20.92 -4.07 14.35
CA ILE A 189 20.43 -2.91 15.14
C ILE A 189 19.61 -3.34 16.38
N ASN A 190 18.74 -4.35 16.24
CA ASN A 190 17.93 -4.83 17.37
C ASN A 190 18.69 -5.78 18.31
N GLY A 191 19.67 -6.54 17.79
CA GLY A 191 20.52 -7.40 18.63
C GLY A 191 21.38 -6.58 19.59
N LEU A 192 21.81 -5.39 19.17
CA LEU A 192 22.50 -4.44 20.04
C LEU A 192 21.55 -3.89 21.13
N LEU A 193 20.34 -3.47 20.78
CA LEU A 193 19.34 -2.98 21.76
C LEU A 193 19.04 -4.00 22.86
N GLU A 194 18.85 -5.27 22.51
CA GLU A 194 18.66 -6.35 23.50
C GLU A 194 19.92 -6.59 24.36
N MET A 195 21.13 -6.50 23.79
CA MET A 195 22.38 -6.62 24.54
C MET A 195 22.65 -5.48 25.53
N PHE A 196 22.02 -4.32 25.35
CA PHE A 196 22.14 -3.16 26.23
C PHE A 196 20.93 -2.94 27.15
N ALA A 197 19.83 -3.68 26.97
CA ALA A 197 18.60 -3.53 27.77
C ALA A 197 18.83 -3.73 29.28
N ASP A 198 19.76 -4.63 29.65
CA ASP A 198 20.08 -4.93 31.05
C ASP A 198 21.34 -4.22 31.59
N ARG A 199 21.95 -3.31 30.82
CA ARG A 199 23.17 -2.62 31.27
C ARG A 199 22.82 -1.33 32.01
N ARG A 200 23.18 -1.27 33.31
CA ARG A 200 23.28 0.01 34.03
C ARG A 200 24.38 0.85 33.38
N PHE A 201 24.01 1.98 32.78
CA PHE A 201 24.98 2.94 32.24
C PHE A 201 25.95 3.37 33.35
N SER A 202 27.25 3.41 33.05
CA SER A 202 28.25 3.96 33.97
C SER A 202 28.08 5.47 34.08
N SER A 203 28.36 6.02 35.26
CA SER A 203 28.38 7.46 35.50
C SER A 203 29.26 8.17 34.46
N ALA A 204 28.74 9.24 33.87
CA ALA A 204 29.47 10.04 32.90
C ALA A 204 30.78 10.58 33.50
N TRP A 205 31.82 10.66 32.68
CA TRP A 205 33.11 11.25 33.08
C TRP A 205 32.91 12.71 33.46
N THR A 206 33.12 13.04 34.73
CA THR A 206 33.36 14.41 35.18
C THR A 206 34.84 14.71 34.96
N VAL A 207 35.12 15.74 34.15
CA VAL A 207 36.45 16.31 34.04
C VAL A 207 36.65 17.19 35.28
N GLU A 208 37.61 16.83 36.14
CA GLU A 208 38.16 17.75 37.16
C GLU A 208 39.16 18.71 36.53
#